data_AF-A0A9D1DXS5-F1
#
_entry.id   AF-A0A9D1DXS5-F1
#
_cell.length_a   1.000
_cell.length_b   1.000
_cell.length_c   1.000
_cell.angle_alpha   90.00
_cell.angle_beta   90.00
_cell.angle_gamma   90.00
#
_symmetry.space_group_name_H-M   'P 1'
#
loop_
_entity.id
_entity.type
_entity.pdbx_description
1 polymer ?
#
loop_
_entity_poly.entity_id
_entity_poly.type
_entity_poly.pdbx_seq_one_letter_code
_entity_poly.pdbx_strand_id
1 'polypeptide(L)'
;MNALVLEGGGMRGLFTAGALDALMDHRIYIDRCYGVSAGACNMISYYSGQRGRSRRVNVDYAGDKRYMSWDNFFKTGSLFSEEMMYHTIPETLLPFDYDAYQKANPEA
;
A
#
# COMPACT_ATOMS: atom_id res chain seq x y z
N MET A 1 -19.77 11.37 11.81
CA MET A 1 -18.37 11.53 11.39
C MET A 1 -17.80 10.13 11.29
N ASN A 2 -17.36 9.70 10.10
CA ASN A 2 -16.91 8.34 9.85
C ASN A 2 -15.38 8.38 9.65
N ALA A 3 -14.67 7.46 10.29
CA ALA A 3 -13.24 7.28 10.12
C ALA A 3 -12.94 5.80 9.87
N LEU A 4 -11.90 5.53 9.09
CA LEU A 4 -11.44 4.19 8.80
C LEU A 4 -10.06 3.98 9.42
N VAL A 5 -9.94 2.98 10.28
CA VAL A 5 -8.64 2.60 10.88
C VAL A 5 -8.18 1.32 10.21
N LEU A 6 -6.99 1.37 9.62
CA LEU A 6 -6.39 0.32 8.82
C LEU A 6 -5.20 -0.26 9.59
N GLU A 7 -5.45 -1.37 10.26
CA GLU A 7 -4.41 -2.08 11.02
C GLU A 7 -3.30 -2.62 10.11
N GLY A 8 -2.12 -2.77 10.70
CA GLY A 8 -1.01 -3.49 10.09
C GLY A 8 -1.24 -4.99 10.11
N GLY A 9 -0.52 -5.73 9.28
CA GLY A 9 -0.65 -7.19 9.25
C GLY A 9 0.33 -7.92 8.33
N GLY A 10 1.35 -7.22 7.82
CA GLY A 10 2.21 -7.71 6.75
C GLY A 10 1.37 -8.16 5.55
N MET A 11 1.65 -9.36 5.05
CA MET A 11 0.94 -9.95 3.90
C MET A 11 -0.57 -10.18 4.15
N ARG A 12 -1.03 -10.25 5.40
CA ARG A 12 -2.47 -10.33 5.73
C ARG A 12 -3.23 -9.06 5.39
N GLY A 13 -2.52 -7.95 5.15
CA GLY A 13 -3.09 -6.72 4.62
C GLY A 13 -3.77 -6.89 3.26
N LEU A 14 -3.60 -8.03 2.57
CA LEU A 14 -4.32 -8.34 1.35
C LEU A 14 -5.86 -8.39 1.54
N PHE A 15 -6.33 -8.80 2.71
CA PHE A 15 -7.77 -8.73 3.03
C PHE A 15 -8.26 -7.28 3.05
N THR A 16 -7.53 -6.41 3.76
CA THR A 16 -7.79 -4.97 3.81
C THR A 16 -7.75 -4.35 2.42
N ALA A 17 -6.81 -4.74 1.56
CA ALA A 17 -6.74 -4.29 0.17
C ALA A 17 -8.03 -4.64 -0.61
N GLY A 18 -8.55 -5.86 -0.46
CA GLY A 18 -9.81 -6.28 -1.06
C GLY A 18 -11.03 -5.52 -0.52
N ALA A 19 -11.06 -5.25 0.80
CA ALA A 19 -12.13 -4.45 1.40
C ALA A 19 -12.14 -3.01 0.87
N LEU A 20 -10.97 -2.38 0.73
CA LEU A 20 -10.83 -1.04 0.17
C LEU A 20 -11.17 -1.00 -1.33
N ASP A 21 -10.79 -2.03 -2.09
CA ASP A 21 -11.20 -2.17 -3.49
C ASP A 21 -12.74 -2.26 -3.60
N ALA A 22 -13.40 -3.00 -2.71
CA ALA A 22 -14.86 -3.06 -2.68
C ALA A 22 -15.49 -1.70 -2.35
N LEU A 23 -14.92 -0.92 -1.42
CA LEU A 23 -15.39 0.44 -1.15
C LEU A 23 -15.30 1.32 -2.40
N MET A 24 -14.18 1.26 -3.15
CA MET A 24 -14.02 2.00 -4.40
C MET A 24 -15.02 1.55 -5.48
N ASP A 25 -15.28 0.24 -5.60
CA ASP A 25 -16.27 -0.30 -6.53
C ASP A 25 -17.70 0.22 -6.23
N HIS A 26 -18.00 0.45 -4.96
CA HIS A 26 -19.26 1.07 -4.51
C HIS A 26 -19.24 2.60 -4.45
N ARG A 27 -18.16 3.25 -4.91
CA ARG A 27 -17.94 4.71 -4.85
C ARG A 27 -18.04 5.29 -3.44
N ILE A 28 -17.62 4.51 -2.45
CA ILE A 28 -17.54 4.92 -1.04
C ILE A 28 -16.11 5.39 -0.77
N TYR A 29 -15.97 6.69 -0.51
CA TYR A 29 -14.70 7.34 -0.17
C TYR A 29 -14.77 7.91 1.24
N ILE A 30 -13.87 7.46 2.12
CA ILE A 30 -13.78 7.92 3.52
C ILE A 30 -12.59 8.86 3.64
N ASP A 31 -12.85 10.14 3.92
CA ASP A 31 -11.82 11.20 3.94
C ASP A 31 -10.86 11.09 5.14
N ARG A 32 -11.27 10.40 6.21
CA ARG A 32 -10.48 10.25 7.44
C ARG A 32 -10.03 8.82 7.62
N CYS A 33 -8.91 8.47 7.00
CA CYS A 33 -8.26 7.18 7.16
C CYS A 33 -6.98 7.31 8.01
N TYR A 34 -6.74 6.32 8.87
CA TYR A 34 -5.51 6.19 9.63
C TYR A 34 -4.96 4.78 9.43
N GLY A 35 -3.71 4.66 9.03
CA GLY A 35 -3.11 3.37 8.70
C GLY A 35 -1.74 3.17 9.35
N VAL A 36 -1.42 1.93 9.69
CA VAL A 36 -0.10 1.54 10.19
C VAL A 36 0.47 0.38 9.37
N SER A 37 1.78 0.44 9.04
CA SER A 37 2.46 -0.61 8.28
C SER A 37 1.70 -0.93 6.96
N ALA A 38 1.34 -2.20 6.72
CA ALA A 38 0.55 -2.61 5.56
C ALA A 38 -0.78 -1.84 5.42
N GLY A 39 -1.39 -1.43 6.53
CA GLY A 39 -2.58 -0.58 6.52
C GLY A 39 -2.32 0.80 5.92
N ALA A 40 -1.16 1.41 6.20
CA ALA A 40 -0.76 2.68 5.60
C ALA A 40 -0.51 2.54 4.09
N CYS A 41 0.19 1.48 3.66
CA CYS A 41 0.42 1.21 2.24
C CYS A 41 -0.89 0.99 1.46
N ASN A 42 -1.86 0.32 2.08
CA ASN A 42 -3.20 0.14 1.51
C ASN A 42 -3.99 1.46 1.47
N MET A 43 -3.89 2.26 2.52
CA MET A 43 -4.53 3.57 2.62
C MET A 43 -4.11 4.51 1.50
N ILE A 44 -2.80 4.65 1.25
CA ILE A 44 -2.31 5.57 0.20
C ILE A 44 -2.78 5.13 -1.19
N SER A 45 -2.90 3.82 -1.44
CA SER A 45 -3.43 3.27 -2.70
C SER A 45 -4.93 3.50 -2.87
N TYR A 46 -5.68 3.52 -1.76
CA TYR A 46 -7.09 3.85 -1.73
C TYR A 46 -7.34 5.34 -1.96
N TYR A 47 -6.54 6.22 -1.33
CA TYR A 47 -6.61 7.67 -1.53
C TYR A 47 -6.24 8.09 -2.95
N SER A 48 -5.22 7.49 -3.56
CA SER A 48 -4.93 7.75 -4.97
C SER A 48 -5.95 7.15 -5.93
N GLY A 49 -6.99 6.46 -5.44
CA GLY A 49 -8.02 5.81 -6.27
C GLY A 49 -7.49 4.66 -7.12
N GLN A 50 -6.28 4.15 -6.82
CA GLN A 50 -5.60 3.14 -7.62
C GLN A 50 -6.08 1.72 -7.27
N ARG A 51 -7.33 1.42 -7.63
CA ARG A 51 -7.95 0.10 -7.43
C ARG A 51 -7.03 -1.06 -7.85
N GLY A 52 -6.90 -2.06 -7.00
CA GLY A 52 -6.10 -3.26 -7.19
C GLY A 52 -4.58 -3.06 -7.07
N ARG A 53 -4.09 -1.84 -6.84
CA ARG A 53 -2.66 -1.56 -6.68
C ARG A 53 -2.07 -2.35 -5.51
N SER A 54 -2.69 -2.27 -4.34
CA SER A 54 -2.24 -2.99 -3.14
C SER A 54 -2.09 -4.48 -3.37
N ARG A 55 -3.07 -5.11 -4.06
CA ARG A 55 -3.00 -6.53 -4.40
C ARG A 55 -1.83 -6.83 -5.34
N ARG A 56 -1.60 -6.02 -6.38
CA ARG A 56 -0.46 -6.19 -7.28
C ARG A 56 0.86 -6.09 -6.54
N VAL A 57 1.04 -5.06 -5.70
CA VAL A 57 2.26 -4.90 -4.89
C VAL A 57 2.51 -6.11 -3.99
N ASN A 58 1.48 -6.58 -3.29
CA ASN A 58 1.64 -7.68 -2.32
C ASN A 58 1.75 -9.06 -2.97
N VAL A 59 1.09 -9.31 -4.10
CA VAL A 59 1.02 -10.65 -4.69
C VAL A 59 2.06 -10.85 -5.77
N ASP A 60 2.19 -9.87 -6.69
CA ASP A 60 3.00 -10.07 -7.89
C ASP A 60 4.51 -10.02 -7.56
N TYR A 61 4.88 -9.36 -6.45
CA TYR A 61 6.27 -9.27 -5.97
C TYR A 61 6.57 -10.14 -4.74
N ALA A 62 5.60 -10.90 -4.20
CA ALA A 62 5.79 -11.71 -2.98
C ALA A 62 6.97 -12.70 -3.07
N GLY A 63 7.24 -13.22 -4.27
CA GLY A 63 8.31 -14.18 -4.53
C GLY A 63 9.66 -13.54 -4.89
N ASP A 64 9.73 -12.22 -5.04
CA ASP A 64 10.98 -11.54 -5.36
C ASP A 64 11.81 -11.38 -4.07
N LYS A 65 13.04 -11.89 -4.05
CA LYS A 65 13.96 -11.75 -2.92
C LYS A 65 14.30 -10.28 -2.62
N ARG A 66 14.22 -9.43 -3.63
CA ARG A 66 14.38 -7.98 -3.49
C ARG A 66 13.18 -7.35 -2.80
N TYR A 67 12.03 -8.01 -2.74
CA TYR A 67 10.86 -7.53 -2.01
C TYR A 67 10.95 -7.92 -0.53
N MET A 68 11.11 -9.22 -0.26
CA MET A 68 11.25 -9.76 1.10
C MET A 68 12.19 -10.98 1.11
N SER A 69 13.26 -10.91 1.91
CA SER A 69 14.19 -12.05 2.07
C SER A 69 15.02 -11.96 3.36
N TRP A 70 15.53 -13.11 3.80
CA TRP A 70 16.52 -13.17 4.88
C TRP A 70 17.83 -12.47 4.50
N ASP A 71 18.21 -12.52 3.22
CA ASP A 71 19.38 -11.80 2.69
C ASP A 71 19.26 -10.29 2.91
N ASN A 72 18.06 -9.71 2.77
CA ASN A 72 17.81 -8.30 3.09
C ASN A 72 18.04 -8.05 4.59
N PHE A 73 17.52 -8.91 5.46
CA PHE A 73 17.65 -8.73 6.91
C PHE A 73 19.11 -8.69 7.36
N PHE A 74 19.98 -9.56 6.83
CA PHE A 74 21.40 -9.55 7.18
C PHE A 74 22.15 -8.33 6.62
N LYS A 75 21.68 -7.73 5.53
CA LYS A 75 22.33 -6.56 4.89
C LYS A 75 21.86 -5.22 5.46
N THR A 76 20.57 -5.10 5.78
CA THR A 76 19.93 -3.82 6.11
C THR A 76 19.25 -3.81 7.49
N GLY A 77 19.13 -4.96 8.15
CA GLY A 77 18.37 -5.11 9.38
C GLY A 77 16.85 -5.26 9.18
N SER A 78 16.37 -5.25 7.93
CA SER A 78 14.95 -5.40 7.58
C SER A 78 14.73 -6.56 6.61
N LEU A 79 13.71 -7.39 6.87
CA LEU A 79 13.28 -8.42 5.91
C LEU A 79 12.75 -7.81 4.62
N PHE A 80 12.09 -6.66 4.73
CA PHE A 80 11.54 -5.90 3.62
C PHE A 80 12.59 -4.94 3.07
N SER A 81 12.74 -4.92 1.75
CA SER A 81 13.63 -3.97 1.10
C SER A 81 12.96 -2.61 0.93
N GLU A 82 13.53 -1.61 1.57
CA GLU A 82 13.17 -0.20 1.37
C GLU A 82 13.28 0.18 -0.12
N GLU A 83 14.41 -0.15 -0.75
CA GLU A 83 14.70 0.14 -2.15
C GLU A 83 13.62 -0.39 -3.09
N MET A 84 13.18 -1.63 -2.88
CA MET A 84 12.14 -2.19 -3.73
C MET A 84 10.77 -1.56 -3.43
N MET A 85 10.42 -1.38 -2.15
CA MET A 85 9.09 -0.92 -1.75
C MET A 85 8.83 0.55 -2.02
N TYR A 86 9.81 1.42 -1.80
CA TYR A 86 9.63 2.86 -1.83
C TYR A 86 10.22 3.56 -3.04
N HIS A 87 11.11 2.89 -3.78
CA HIS A 87 11.69 3.43 -5.01
C HIS A 87 11.29 2.60 -6.22
N THR A 88 11.76 1.36 -6.31
CA THR A 88 11.62 0.55 -7.52
C THR A 88 10.15 0.31 -7.91
N ILE A 89 9.30 -0.09 -6.97
CA ILE A 89 7.88 -0.35 -7.24
C ILE A 89 7.13 0.95 -7.59
N PRO A 90 7.08 1.99 -6.73
CA PRO A 90 6.25 3.16 -6.98
C PRO A 90 6.79 4.11 -8.05
N GLU A 91 8.08 4.06 -8.40
CA GLU A 91 8.66 4.94 -9.41
C GLU A 91 8.77 4.27 -10.79
N THR A 92 8.97 2.95 -10.84
CA THR A 92 9.27 2.23 -12.10
C THR A 92 8.27 1.11 -12.42
N LEU A 93 8.15 0.10 -11.55
CA LEU A 93 7.45 -1.15 -11.91
C LEU A 93 5.92 -1.01 -11.87
N LEU A 94 5.42 -0.24 -10.92
CA LEU A 94 4.00 0.07 -10.77
C LEU A 94 3.87 1.52 -10.30
N PRO A 95 3.91 2.50 -11.22
CA PRO A 95 3.93 3.92 -10.88
C PRO A 95 2.80 4.33 -9.92
N PHE A 96 3.14 5.05 -8.85
CA PHE A 96 2.16 5.64 -7.92
C PHE A 96 1.64 6.97 -8.47
N ASP A 97 0.34 7.21 -8.32
CA ASP A 97 -0.30 8.45 -8.76
C ASP A 97 -0.26 9.47 -7.61
N TYR A 98 0.84 10.23 -7.56
CA TYR A 98 1.07 11.25 -6.53
C TYR A 98 0.09 12.41 -6.67
N ASP A 99 -0.32 12.78 -7.89
CA ASP A 99 -1.25 13.88 -8.13
C ASP A 99 -2.65 13.54 -7.60
N ALA A 100 -3.14 12.32 -7.89
CA ALA A 100 -4.40 11.84 -7.34
C ALA A 100 -4.36 11.74 -5.81
N TYR A 101 -3.25 11.26 -5.25
CA TYR A 101 -3.07 11.20 -3.79
C TYR A 101 -3.12 12.59 -3.15
N GLN A 102 -2.36 13.56 -3.66
CA GLN A 102 -2.34 14.93 -3.13
C GLN A 102 -3.71 15.61 -3.24
N LYS A 103 -4.43 15.37 -4.34
CA LYS A 103 -5.79 15.88 -4.52
C LYS A 103 -6.78 15.27 -3.52
N ALA A 104 -6.65 13.98 -3.21
CA ALA A 104 -7.51 13.28 -2.26
C ALA A 104 -7.15 13.54 -0.80
N ASN A 105 -5.88 13.89 -0.51
CA ASN A 105 -5.37 14.16 0.82
C ASN A 105 -4.52 15.45 0.84
N PRO A 106 -5.13 16.64 0.71
CA PRO A 106 -4.41 17.91 0.58
C PRO A 106 -3.68 18.36 1.85
N GLU A 107 -3.89 17.71 2.99
CA GLU A 107 -3.23 17.99 4.26
C GLU A 107 -2.05 17.04 4.57
N ALA A 108 -1.70 16.17 3.61
CA ALA A 108 -0.63 15.17 3.73
C ALA A 108 0.79 15.75 3.67
#